data_AF-A0A7C3MX17-F1
#
_entry.id   AF-A0A7C3MX17-F1
#
_cell.length_a   1.000
_cell.length_b   1.000
_cell.length_c   1.000
_cell.angle_alpha   90.00
_cell.angle_beta   90.00
_cell.angle_gamma   90.00
#
_symmetry.space_group_name_H-M   'P 1'
#
loop_
_entity.id
_entity.type
_entity.pdbx_description
1 polymer ?
#
loop_
_entity_poly.entity_id
_entity_poly.type
_entity_poly.pdbx_seq_one_letter_code
_entity_poly.pdbx_strand_id
1 'polypeptide(L)'
;MDEETKPVDTETIAEMLKGKKARMKRYLSHCVHCSLCAESCFLYMAHDKDPQYMPSYKVIQSLGRLYKKRGKVDRRFLMEIKGIVWNHCVLCGRCYCPIGVHVPSMIAFARSICRSQGVYPDTEEGRVESWL
;
A
#
# COMPACT_ATOMS: atom_id res chain seq x y z
N MET A 1 20.59 -10.75 -12.33
CA MET A 1 20.71 -9.28 -12.17
C MET A 1 19.84 -8.92 -10.98
N ASP A 2 20.44 -8.45 -9.89
CA ASP A 2 19.80 -8.41 -8.57
C ASP A 2 18.63 -7.40 -8.55
N GLU A 3 17.41 -7.91 -8.35
CA GLU A 3 16.17 -7.13 -8.48
C GLU A 3 16.11 -5.97 -7.47
N GLU A 4 16.89 -6.05 -6.40
CA GLU A 4 17.02 -5.05 -5.34
C GLU A 4 17.91 -3.84 -5.70
N THR A 5 18.71 -3.91 -6.77
CA THR A 5 19.67 -2.85 -7.13
C THR A 5 19.24 -1.98 -8.31
N LYS A 6 18.09 -2.29 -8.94
CA LYS A 6 17.59 -1.55 -10.10
C LYS A 6 17.27 -0.09 -9.71
N PRO A 7 17.73 0.92 -10.49
CA PRO A 7 17.44 2.32 -10.20
C PRO A 7 15.93 2.61 -10.22
N VAL A 8 15.51 3.58 -9.40
CA VAL A 8 14.13 4.05 -9.28
C VAL A 8 14.04 5.46 -9.87
N ASP A 9 13.07 5.66 -10.76
CA ASP A 9 12.73 6.97 -11.30
C ASP A 9 11.87 7.75 -10.29
N THR A 10 12.57 8.46 -9.39
CA THR A 10 11.91 9.26 -8.35
C THR A 10 11.15 10.48 -8.88
N GLU A 11 11.47 10.95 -10.10
CA GLU A 11 10.79 12.08 -10.73
C GLU A 11 9.38 11.66 -11.17
N THR A 12 9.27 10.54 -11.91
CA THR A 12 7.98 9.95 -12.27
C THR A 12 7.12 9.67 -11.03
N ILE A 13 7.69 9.13 -9.94
CA ILE A 13 6.95 8.91 -8.70
C ILE A 13 6.43 10.25 -8.13
N ALA A 14 7.27 11.28 -8.07
CA ALA A 14 6.90 12.58 -7.55
C ALA A 14 5.76 13.23 -8.37
N GLU A 15 5.81 13.11 -9.70
CA GLU A 15 4.75 13.58 -10.60
C GLU A 15 3.43 12.85 -10.36
N MET A 16 3.46 11.52 -10.28
CA MET A 16 2.27 10.72 -9.97
C MET A 16 1.65 11.14 -8.63
N LEU A 17 2.48 11.29 -7.58
CA LEU A 17 2.04 11.73 -6.26
C LEU A 17 1.43 13.13 -6.29
N LYS A 18 2.02 14.06 -7.07
CA LYS A 18 1.52 15.42 -7.27
C LYS A 18 0.14 15.41 -7.94
N GLY A 19 -0.05 14.60 -8.99
CA GLY A 19 -1.30 14.46 -9.73
C GLY A 19 -2.49 14.03 -8.86
N LYS A 20 -2.26 13.30 -7.75
CA LYS A 20 -3.31 12.87 -6.81
C LYS A 20 -3.28 13.55 -5.44
N LYS A 21 -2.43 14.57 -5.26
CA LYS A 21 -2.13 15.20 -3.97
C LYS A 21 -3.36 15.67 -3.21
N ALA A 22 -4.30 16.35 -3.87
CA ALA A 22 -5.50 16.89 -3.21
C ALA A 22 -6.38 15.79 -2.60
N ARG A 23 -6.65 14.72 -3.37
CA ARG A 23 -7.46 13.57 -2.91
C ARG A 23 -6.73 12.79 -1.81
N MET A 24 -5.44 12.52 -1.99
CA MET A 24 -4.67 11.72 -1.04
C MET A 24 -4.38 12.47 0.26
N LYS A 25 -4.15 13.80 0.21
CA LYS A 25 -4.03 14.63 1.43
C LYS A 25 -5.28 14.53 2.28
N ARG A 26 -6.47 14.63 1.67
CA ARG A 26 -7.73 14.40 2.38
C ARG A 26 -7.75 13.03 3.06
N TYR A 27 -7.50 11.96 2.32
CA TYR A 27 -7.57 10.63 2.92
C TYR A 27 -6.54 10.39 4.04
N LEU A 28 -5.30 10.84 3.87
CA LEU A 28 -4.24 10.62 4.85
C LEU A 28 -4.40 11.47 6.12
N SER A 29 -5.02 12.65 6.04
CA SER A 29 -5.15 13.54 7.20
C SER A 29 -6.42 13.35 8.02
N HIS A 30 -7.44 12.67 7.49
CA HIS A 30 -8.75 12.58 8.14
C HIS A 30 -8.95 11.31 8.96
N CYS A 31 -8.07 10.30 8.86
CA CYS A 31 -8.20 9.07 9.64
C CYS A 31 -8.26 9.38 11.14
N VAL A 32 -9.38 9.05 11.79
CA VAL A 32 -9.62 9.27 13.23
C VAL A 32 -9.28 8.06 14.11
N HIS A 33 -8.55 7.07 13.55
CA HIS A 33 -8.15 5.85 14.27
C HIS A 33 -9.31 5.06 14.92
N CYS A 34 -10.52 5.10 14.35
CA CYS A 34 -11.71 4.41 14.87
C CYS A 34 -11.73 2.88 14.66
N SER A 35 -10.75 2.30 13.97
CA SER A 35 -10.63 0.85 13.72
C SER A 35 -11.76 0.16 12.96
N LEU A 36 -12.86 0.82 12.59
CA LEU A 36 -13.98 0.22 11.83
C LEU A 36 -13.56 -0.41 10.49
N CYS A 37 -12.53 0.15 9.84
CA CYS A 37 -11.99 -0.45 8.62
C CYS A 37 -11.35 -1.82 8.87
N ALA A 38 -10.77 -2.04 10.05
CA ALA A 38 -10.15 -3.30 10.46
C ALA A 38 -11.20 -4.41 10.56
N GLU A 39 -12.26 -4.16 11.32
CA GLU A 39 -13.37 -5.12 11.54
C GLU A 39 -14.07 -5.51 10.23
N SER A 40 -14.09 -4.61 9.25
CA SER A 40 -14.67 -4.86 7.93
C SER A 40 -13.76 -5.67 6.99
N CYS A 41 -12.48 -5.83 7.31
CA CYS A 41 -11.50 -6.43 6.42
C CYS A 41 -11.39 -7.94 6.67
N PHE A 42 -11.84 -8.75 5.71
CA PHE A 42 -11.81 -10.21 5.87
C PHE A 42 -10.38 -10.78 6.03
N LEU A 43 -9.36 -10.17 5.43
CA LEU A 43 -7.97 -10.60 5.63
C LEU A 43 -7.48 -10.30 7.06
N TYR A 44 -7.85 -9.15 7.62
CA TYR A 44 -7.55 -8.86 9.03
C TYR A 44 -8.19 -9.89 9.96
N MET A 45 -9.45 -10.25 9.69
CA MET A 45 -10.17 -11.24 10.48
C MET A 45 -9.63 -12.67 10.28
N ALA A 46 -9.16 -13.01 9.08
CA ALA A 46 -8.63 -14.34 8.75
C ALA A 46 -7.20 -14.58 9.28
N HIS A 47 -6.46 -13.52 9.60
CA HIS A 47 -5.08 -13.58 10.10
C HIS A 47 -5.00 -13.17 11.57
N ASP A 48 -5.91 -13.70 12.40
CA ASP A 48 -5.93 -13.49 13.86
C ASP A 48 -5.78 -12.03 14.31
N LYS A 49 -6.36 -11.11 13.52
CA LYS A 49 -6.30 -9.67 13.78
C LYS A 49 -4.86 -9.11 13.80
N ASP A 50 -3.94 -9.69 13.03
CA ASP A 50 -2.60 -9.15 12.83
C ASP A 50 -2.69 -7.70 12.26
N PRO A 51 -2.12 -6.70 12.97
CA PRO A 51 -2.13 -5.30 12.54
C PRO A 51 -1.62 -5.05 11.12
N GLN A 52 -0.73 -5.90 10.59
CA GLN A 52 -0.23 -5.78 9.21
C GLN A 52 -1.34 -5.91 8.15
N TYR A 53 -2.43 -6.62 8.49
CA TYR A 53 -3.62 -6.77 7.67
C TYR A 53 -4.69 -5.69 7.94
N MET A 54 -4.45 -4.74 8.83
CA MET A 54 -5.38 -3.63 9.05
C MET A 54 -5.38 -2.66 7.85
N PRO A 55 -6.55 -2.27 7.29
CA PRO A 55 -6.60 -1.37 6.13
C PRO A 55 -5.91 -0.01 6.31
N SER A 56 -6.03 0.61 7.48
CA SER A 56 -5.32 1.85 7.81
C SER A 56 -3.81 1.65 7.85
N TYR A 57 -3.33 0.56 8.46
CA TYR A 57 -1.91 0.19 8.48
C TYR A 57 -1.36 0.06 7.06
N LYS A 58 -2.06 -0.69 6.18
CA LYS A 58 -1.65 -0.86 4.77
C LYS A 58 -1.46 0.47 4.06
N VAL A 59 -2.38 1.42 4.25
CA VAL A 59 -2.30 2.75 3.65
C VAL A 59 -1.11 3.54 4.20
N ILE A 60 -0.95 3.59 5.52
CA ILE A 60 0.10 4.37 6.19
C ILE A 60 1.48 3.82 5.82
N GLN A 61 1.65 2.50 5.84
CA GLN A 61 2.93 1.83 5.62
C GLN A 61 3.29 1.64 4.15
N SER A 62 2.38 1.92 3.21
CA SER A 62 2.69 2.00 1.78
C SER A 62 2.63 3.44 1.27
N LEU A 63 1.46 3.88 0.82
CA LEU A 63 1.25 5.18 0.20
C LEU A 63 1.57 6.35 1.14
N GLY A 64 1.29 6.22 2.44
CA GLY A 64 1.63 7.23 3.44
C GLY A 64 3.13 7.51 3.49
N ARG A 65 3.96 6.45 3.48
CA ARG A 65 5.42 6.57 3.42
C ARG A 65 5.93 7.14 2.10
N LEU A 66 5.30 6.79 0.96
CA LEU A 66 5.59 7.42 -0.35
C LEU A 66 5.38 8.94 -0.30
N TYR A 67 4.26 9.40 0.25
CA TYR A 67 3.99 10.84 0.43
C TYR A 67 4.94 11.50 1.43
N LYS A 68 5.24 10.84 2.57
CA LYS A 68 6.19 11.35 3.57
C LYS A 68 7.58 11.57 2.99
N LYS A 69 8.05 10.64 2.16
CA LYS A 69 9.34 10.71 1.46
C LYS A 69 9.29 11.54 0.17
N ARG A 70 8.12 12.06 -0.22
CA ARG A 70 7.91 12.83 -1.47
C ARG A 70 8.40 12.07 -2.72
N GLY A 71 8.21 10.75 -2.74
CA GLY A 71 8.68 9.89 -3.84
C GLY A 71 10.19 9.63 -3.88
N LYS A 72 10.99 10.20 -2.97
CA LYS A 72 12.43 9.93 -2.85
C LYS A 72 12.67 8.59 -2.16
N VAL A 73 12.55 7.51 -2.93
CA VAL A 73 12.62 6.12 -2.46
C VAL A 73 13.57 5.30 -3.31
N ASP A 74 14.12 4.24 -2.72
CA ASP A 74 14.97 3.26 -3.40
C ASP A 74 14.17 2.00 -3.77
N ARG A 75 14.83 1.07 -4.46
CA ARG A 75 14.22 -0.20 -4.88
C ARG A 75 13.82 -1.07 -3.70
N ARG A 76 14.67 -1.12 -2.67
CA ARG A 76 14.40 -1.82 -1.41
C ARG A 76 13.09 -1.36 -0.78
N PHE A 77 12.83 -0.05 -0.73
CA PHE A 77 11.56 0.49 -0.24
C PHE A 77 10.36 -0.01 -1.06
N LEU A 78 10.48 -0.06 -2.39
CA LEU A 78 9.39 -0.55 -3.24
C LEU A 78 9.13 -2.05 -3.03
N MET A 79 10.19 -2.85 -2.81
CA MET A 79 10.08 -4.26 -2.46
C MET A 79 9.46 -4.46 -1.06
N GLU A 80 9.78 -3.60 -0.10
CA GLU A 80 9.16 -3.63 1.24
C GLU A 80 7.64 -3.40 1.17
N ILE A 81 7.18 -2.40 0.40
CA ILE A 81 5.74 -2.11 0.30
C ILE A 81 5.00 -3.09 -0.63
N LYS A 82 5.72 -3.86 -1.46
CA LYS A 82 5.15 -4.88 -2.39
C LYS A 82 4.27 -5.88 -1.61
N GLY A 83 4.79 -6.47 -0.54
CA GLY A 83 4.03 -7.40 0.30
C GLY A 83 2.74 -6.78 0.85
N ILE A 84 2.81 -5.53 1.31
CA ILE A 84 1.65 -4.81 1.84
C ILE A 84 0.58 -4.60 0.77
N VAL A 85 0.96 -4.13 -0.41
CA VAL A 85 -0.01 -3.72 -1.43
C VAL A 85 -0.57 -4.90 -2.23
N TRP A 86 0.11 -6.06 -2.27
CA TRP A 86 -0.36 -7.26 -2.97
C TRP A 86 -0.79 -8.40 -2.05
N ASN A 87 0.03 -8.79 -1.07
CA ASN A 87 -0.25 -9.96 -0.23
C ASN A 87 -1.31 -9.62 0.82
N HIS A 88 -1.23 -8.42 1.42
CA HIS A 88 -2.15 -8.07 2.50
C HIS A 88 -3.47 -7.46 1.98
N CYS A 89 -3.65 -7.25 0.68
CA CYS A 89 -4.86 -6.62 0.13
C CYS A 89 -5.22 -7.17 -1.25
N VAL A 90 -6.45 -7.66 -1.42
CA VAL A 90 -6.97 -8.10 -2.73
C VAL A 90 -7.84 -7.06 -3.44
N LEU A 91 -7.92 -5.82 -2.93
CA LEU A 91 -8.79 -4.75 -3.44
C LEU A 91 -10.29 -5.12 -3.48
N CYS A 92 -10.79 -5.92 -2.52
CA CYS A 92 -12.19 -6.39 -2.50
C CYS A 92 -13.25 -5.30 -2.27
N GLY A 93 -12.86 -4.08 -1.89
CA GLY A 93 -13.80 -2.98 -1.64
C GLY A 93 -14.58 -3.04 -0.33
N ARG A 94 -14.46 -4.11 0.48
CA ARG A 94 -15.30 -4.33 1.68
C ARG A 94 -14.98 -3.44 2.88
N CYS A 95 -13.78 -2.88 2.96
CA CYS A 95 -13.38 -2.07 4.12
C CYS A 95 -14.23 -0.80 4.23
N TYR A 96 -14.86 -0.60 5.39
CA TYR A 96 -15.71 0.55 5.67
C TYR A 96 -14.92 1.68 6.34
N CYS A 97 -15.23 2.92 5.99
CA CYS A 97 -14.72 4.10 6.67
C CYS A 97 -15.81 5.18 6.77
N PRO A 98 -16.25 5.56 7.99
CA PRO A 98 -17.38 6.48 8.16
C PRO A 98 -17.11 7.91 7.67
N ILE A 99 -15.83 8.29 7.57
CA ILE A 99 -15.37 9.61 7.11
C ILE A 99 -15.03 9.62 5.61
N GLY A 100 -15.31 8.53 4.89
CA GLY A 100 -15.16 8.46 3.43
C GLY A 100 -13.74 8.19 2.91
N VAL A 101 -12.82 7.67 3.73
CA VAL A 101 -11.50 7.21 3.24
C VAL A 101 -11.68 5.96 2.39
N HIS A 102 -11.36 6.06 1.09
CA HIS A 102 -11.45 4.94 0.18
C HIS A 102 -10.12 4.20 0.05
N VAL A 103 -9.83 3.32 1.03
CA VAL A 103 -8.61 2.50 1.09
C VAL A 103 -8.29 1.76 -0.22
N PRO A 104 -9.24 1.08 -0.90
CA PRO A 104 -8.93 0.33 -2.11
C PRO A 104 -8.32 1.21 -3.20
N SER A 105 -8.82 2.45 -3.39
CA SER A 105 -8.21 3.39 -4.35
C SER A 105 -6.81 3.82 -3.94
N MET A 106 -6.53 3.93 -2.64
CA MET A 106 -5.20 4.30 -2.15
C MET A 106 -4.19 3.17 -2.41
N ILE A 107 -4.55 1.92 -2.09
CA ILE A 107 -3.71 0.75 -2.36
C ILE A 107 -3.54 0.54 -3.87
N ALA A 108 -4.61 0.67 -4.66
CA ALA A 108 -4.52 0.60 -6.12
C ALA A 108 -3.54 1.65 -6.68
N PHE A 109 -3.52 2.86 -6.12
CA PHE A 109 -2.56 3.88 -6.54
C PHE A 109 -1.11 3.54 -6.14
N ALA A 110 -0.89 3.00 -4.94
CA ALA A 110 0.43 2.50 -4.56
C ALA A 110 0.91 1.38 -5.50
N ARG A 111 0.03 0.46 -5.92
CA ARG A 111 0.33 -0.54 -6.96
C ARG A 111 0.69 0.10 -8.29
N SER A 112 -0.01 1.15 -8.73
CA SER A 112 0.32 1.87 -9.96
C SER A 112 1.72 2.48 -9.91
N ILE A 113 2.12 3.04 -8.76
CA ILE A 113 3.48 3.56 -8.54
C ILE A 113 4.50 2.42 -8.62
N CYS A 114 4.25 1.28 -7.96
CA CYS A 114 5.15 0.13 -8.03
C CYS A 114 5.30 -0.37 -9.48
N ARG A 115 4.19 -0.47 -10.24
CA ARG A 115 4.20 -0.89 -11.64
C ARG A 115 4.95 0.08 -12.56
N SER A 116 4.88 1.40 -12.33
CA SER A 116 5.65 2.35 -13.13
C SER A 116 7.16 2.19 -12.96
N GLN A 117 7.59 1.56 -11.86
CA GLN A 117 8.97 1.22 -11.57
C GLN A 117 9.32 -0.24 -11.92
N GLY A 118 8.43 -0.97 -12.58
CA GLY A 118 8.61 -2.39 -12.89
C GLY A 118 8.68 -3.28 -11.65
N VAL A 119 7.90 -2.96 -10.61
CA VAL A 119 7.64 -3.84 -9.47
C VAL A 119 6.24 -4.42 -9.64
N TYR A 120 6.14 -5.75 -9.62
CA TYR A 120 4.92 -6.52 -9.87
C TYR A 120 4.70 -7.52 -8.72
N PRO A 121 3.46 -8.04 -8.53
CA PRO A 121 3.23 -9.15 -7.60
C PRO A 121 4.07 -10.37 -8.00
N ASP A 122 4.39 -11.21 -7.03
CA ASP A 122 5.03 -12.49 -7.29
C ASP A 122 4.08 -13.37 -8.11
N THR A 123 4.60 -13.96 -9.19
CA THR A 123 3.94 -15.06 -9.90
C THR A 123 4.10 -16.34 -9.07
N GLU A 124 3.18 -17.28 -9.20
CA GLU A 124 2.84 -18.34 -8.22
C GLU A 124 3.97 -19.26 -7.71
N GLU A 125 5.21 -19.17 -8.20
CA GLU A 125 6.35 -20.00 -7.79
C GLU A 125 7.02 -19.58 -6.46
N GLY A 126 6.60 -18.46 -5.86
CA GLY A 126 7.26 -17.89 -4.67
C GLY A 126 6.38 -17.76 -3.43
N ARG A 127 5.20 -18.37 -3.36
CA ARG A 127 4.35 -18.30 -2.16
C ARG A 127 4.93 -19.18 -1.04
N VAL A 128 6.05 -18.75 -0.46
CA VAL A 128 6.43 -19.15 0.90
C VAL A 128 5.71 -18.17 1.82
N GLU A 129 4.49 -18.51 2.21
CA GLU A 129 3.95 -17.94 3.43
C GLU A 129 4.79 -18.52 4.57
N SER A 130 5.79 -17.76 5.04
CA SER A 130 6.53 -18.08 6.27
C SER A 130 5.58 -17.88 7.44
N TRP A 131 4.73 -18.87 7.70
CA TRP A 131 3.97 -18.97 8.94
C TRP A 131 4.85 -19.55 10.06
N LEU A 132 6.05 -18.99 10.24
CA LEU A 132 6.96 -19.14 11.38
C LEU A 132 7.85 -17.90 11.46
#